data_AF-A0A966MR30-F1
#
_entry.id   AF-A0A966MR30-F1
#
_cell.length_a   1.000
_cell.length_b   1.000
_cell.length_c   1.000
_cell.angle_alpha   90.00
_cell.angle_beta   90.00
_cell.angle_gamma   90.00
#
_symmetry.space_group_name_H-M   'P 1'
#
loop_
_entity.id
_entity.type
_entity.pdbx_description
1 polymer ?
#
loop_
_entity_poly.entity_id
_entity_poly.type
_entity_poly.pdbx_seq_one_letter_code
_entity_poly.pdbx_strand_id
1 'polypeptide(L)'
;GVTNMSLGLPDQAFMGLRDIADHTARIRDAVELPLIVDADTGFGNALNTYHTVRTLERAGADCIQLEDQVSPKRCGHFNGKDVIATEEMLGKIRAACDARRDADLMIMARTDAAAVHGFEAAIERAQRFAEAGADILFVEAVTTLDEVRALPQRLSTPQLINMVIGGKTPIANAHELSQLGYGLVLYANAALQGAVTGMQRVLQQLKTTQQVDEDPALVTSFAERQRLVGKPGWDDLEQRYV
;
A
#
# COMPACT_ATOMS: atom_id res chain seq x y z
N GLY A 1 -6.15 -2.36 -4.66
CA GLY A 1 -5.19 -3.14 -5.45
C GLY A 1 -5.15 -2.67 -6.90
N VAL A 2 -3.96 -2.31 -7.40
CA VAL A 2 -3.74 -1.87 -8.79
C VAL A 2 -4.07 -3.00 -9.78
N THR A 3 -3.71 -4.25 -9.44
CA THR A 3 -4.00 -5.46 -10.23
C THR A 3 -5.49 -5.65 -10.51
N ASN A 4 -6.34 -5.53 -9.48
CA ASN A 4 -7.78 -5.70 -9.62
C ASN A 4 -8.38 -4.64 -10.56
N MET A 5 -7.99 -3.37 -10.37
CA MET A 5 -8.62 -2.25 -11.06
C MET A 5 -8.09 -2.03 -12.48
N SER A 6 -6.83 -2.39 -12.73
CA SER A 6 -6.21 -2.16 -14.03
C SER A 6 -6.29 -3.38 -14.95
N LEU A 7 -6.25 -4.60 -14.39
CA LEU A 7 -6.22 -5.85 -15.17
C LEU A 7 -7.43 -6.75 -14.95
N GLY A 8 -8.26 -6.50 -13.93
CA GLY A 8 -9.34 -7.43 -13.56
C GLY A 8 -8.83 -8.78 -13.03
N LEU A 9 -7.57 -8.83 -12.57
CA LEU A 9 -6.91 -10.05 -12.10
C LEU A 9 -6.78 -10.08 -10.58
N PRO A 10 -6.68 -11.28 -9.97
CA PRO A 10 -6.35 -11.41 -8.55
C PRO A 10 -4.90 -10.98 -8.27
N ASP A 11 -4.62 -10.58 -7.02
CA ASP A 11 -3.28 -10.18 -6.59
C ASP A 11 -2.36 -11.39 -6.42
N GLN A 12 -1.72 -11.79 -7.53
CA GLN A 12 -0.78 -12.91 -7.64
C GLN A 12 0.50 -12.50 -8.39
N ALA A 13 0.98 -11.27 -8.14
CA ALA A 13 2.22 -10.73 -8.71
C ALA A 13 2.25 -10.67 -10.26
N PHE A 14 1.12 -10.36 -10.89
CA PHE A 14 1.06 -10.13 -12.34
C PHE A 14 1.59 -8.75 -12.77
N MET A 15 1.56 -7.76 -11.87
CA MET A 15 2.06 -6.42 -12.14
C MET A 15 3.58 -6.40 -12.18
N GLY A 16 4.15 -5.79 -13.21
CA GLY A 16 5.58 -5.52 -13.26
C GLY A 16 5.94 -4.15 -12.68
N LEU A 17 7.24 -3.93 -12.48
CA LEU A 17 7.78 -2.64 -12.01
C LEU A 17 7.29 -1.46 -12.87
N ARG A 18 7.21 -1.66 -14.19
CA ARG A 18 6.78 -0.58 -15.10
C ARG A 18 5.32 -0.20 -14.88
N ASP A 19 4.45 -1.18 -14.68
CA ASP A 19 3.02 -0.94 -14.43
C ASP A 19 2.82 -0.14 -13.14
N ILE A 20 3.56 -0.50 -12.08
CA ILE A 20 3.52 0.23 -10.81
C ILE A 20 4.09 1.65 -10.97
N ALA A 21 5.23 1.81 -11.64
CA ALA A 21 5.84 3.13 -11.85
C ALA A 21 4.93 4.07 -12.67
N ASP A 22 4.31 3.59 -13.75
CA ASP A 22 3.38 4.40 -14.55
C ASP A 22 2.10 4.75 -13.75
N HIS A 23 1.64 3.86 -12.87
CA HIS A 23 0.52 4.14 -11.97
C HIS A 23 0.89 5.18 -10.90
N THR A 24 2.06 5.05 -10.27
CA THR A 24 2.59 6.01 -9.28
C THR A 24 2.69 7.40 -9.88
N ALA A 25 3.26 7.54 -11.08
CA ALA A 25 3.41 8.83 -11.75
C ALA A 25 2.06 9.53 -11.98
N ARG A 26 1.04 8.78 -12.43
CA ARG A 26 -0.32 9.32 -12.62
C ARG A 26 -0.96 9.79 -11.31
N ILE A 27 -0.69 9.09 -10.20
CA ILE A 27 -1.18 9.53 -8.89
C ILE A 27 -0.44 10.79 -8.45
N ARG A 28 0.89 10.83 -8.59
CA ARG A 28 1.72 12.01 -8.26
C ARG A 28 1.30 13.25 -9.04
N ASP A 29 0.95 13.11 -10.32
CA ASP A 29 0.44 14.23 -11.12
C ASP A 29 -0.90 14.79 -10.59
N ALA A 30 -1.67 13.99 -9.85
CA ALA A 30 -2.99 14.34 -9.36
C ALA A 30 -3.01 14.82 -7.88
N VAL A 31 -2.04 14.43 -7.05
CA VAL A 31 -2.05 14.76 -5.61
C VAL A 31 -0.67 15.18 -5.10
N GLU A 32 -0.66 16.08 -4.11
CA GLU A 32 0.56 16.52 -3.40
C GLU A 32 0.82 15.76 -2.09
N LEU A 33 -0.06 14.84 -1.72
CA LEU A 33 0.09 14.02 -0.52
C LEU A 33 1.28 13.05 -0.66
N PRO A 34 1.97 12.72 0.46
CA PRO A 34 3.02 11.70 0.45
C PRO A 34 2.50 10.34 -0.06
N LEU A 35 3.25 9.74 -0.99
CA LEU A 35 2.89 8.48 -1.64
C LEU A 35 3.73 7.32 -1.11
N ILE A 36 3.06 6.38 -0.43
CA ILE A 36 3.61 5.07 -0.07
C ILE A 36 3.27 4.09 -1.18
N VAL A 37 4.30 3.49 -1.80
CA VAL A 37 4.14 2.57 -2.92
C VAL A 37 4.52 1.15 -2.50
N ASP A 38 3.59 0.22 -2.70
CA ASP A 38 3.85 -1.22 -2.57
C ASP A 38 4.68 -1.71 -3.76
N ALA A 39 5.94 -2.09 -3.51
CA ALA A 39 6.86 -2.62 -4.50
C ALA A 39 6.99 -4.15 -4.41
N ASP A 40 6.03 -4.82 -3.75
CA ASP A 40 6.00 -6.26 -3.56
C ASP A 40 7.37 -6.76 -3.02
N THR A 41 7.96 -7.77 -3.68
CA THR A 41 9.26 -8.37 -3.31
C THR A 41 10.48 -7.60 -3.86
N GLY A 42 10.26 -6.41 -4.41
CA GLY A 42 11.28 -5.60 -5.09
C GLY A 42 11.57 -6.02 -6.54
N PHE A 43 10.70 -6.83 -7.15
CA PHE A 43 10.76 -7.32 -8.53
C PHE A 43 12.03 -8.12 -8.88
N GLY A 44 12.61 -8.83 -7.90
CA GLY A 44 13.75 -9.73 -8.13
C GLY A 44 14.67 -9.85 -6.92
N ASN A 45 15.98 -9.88 -7.16
CA ASN A 45 17.02 -9.90 -6.13
C ASN A 45 17.43 -8.48 -5.71
N ALA A 46 18.48 -8.34 -4.89
CA ALA A 46 18.96 -7.04 -4.41
C ALA A 46 19.32 -6.03 -5.53
N LEU A 47 19.86 -6.48 -6.66
CA LEU A 47 20.15 -5.59 -7.80
C LEU A 47 18.87 -5.11 -8.47
N ASN A 48 17.85 -5.96 -8.56
CA ASN A 48 16.53 -5.56 -9.03
C ASN A 48 15.88 -4.58 -8.04
N THR A 49 15.98 -4.83 -6.74
CA THR A 49 15.49 -3.91 -5.69
C THR A 49 16.14 -2.52 -5.81
N TYR A 50 17.45 -2.45 -6.05
CA TYR A 50 18.13 -1.18 -6.31
C TYR A 50 17.50 -0.42 -7.50
N HIS A 51 17.28 -1.12 -8.62
CA HIS A 51 16.66 -0.53 -9.80
C HIS A 51 15.19 -0.13 -9.56
N THR A 52 14.45 -0.93 -8.79
CA THR A 52 13.07 -0.67 -8.36
C THR A 52 12.97 0.64 -7.61
N VAL A 53 13.82 0.83 -6.59
CA VAL A 53 13.83 2.08 -5.80
C VAL A 53 14.09 3.29 -6.69
N ARG A 54 15.13 3.26 -7.51
CA ARG A 54 15.44 4.34 -8.47
C ARG A 54 14.27 4.67 -9.41
N THR A 55 13.53 3.64 -9.80
CA THR A 55 12.43 3.77 -10.76
C THR A 55 11.19 4.37 -10.12
N LEU A 56 10.82 3.90 -8.93
CA LEU A 56 9.64 4.37 -8.19
C LEU A 56 9.87 5.75 -7.57
N GLU A 57 11.07 6.02 -7.07
CA GLU A 57 11.49 7.37 -6.64
C GLU A 57 11.33 8.37 -7.78
N ARG A 58 11.84 8.05 -8.98
CA ARG A 58 11.66 8.91 -10.17
C ARG A 58 10.20 9.07 -10.56
N ALA A 59 9.36 8.08 -10.29
CA ALA A 59 7.92 8.15 -10.54
C ALA A 59 7.17 8.99 -9.49
N GLY A 60 7.83 9.41 -8.41
CA GLY A 60 7.26 10.25 -7.37
C GLY A 60 6.81 9.52 -6.11
N ALA A 61 7.37 8.35 -5.80
CA ALA A 61 7.17 7.71 -4.50
C ALA A 61 7.93 8.46 -3.40
N ASP A 62 7.29 8.70 -2.26
CA ASP A 62 7.92 9.27 -1.04
C ASP A 62 8.28 8.18 -0.03
N CYS A 63 7.64 7.02 -0.13
CA CYS A 63 8.00 5.83 0.60
C CYS A 63 7.80 4.57 -0.26
N ILE A 64 8.71 3.61 -0.16
CA ILE A 64 8.64 2.34 -0.89
C ILE A 64 8.60 1.19 0.10
N GLN A 65 7.53 0.39 0.04
CA GLN A 65 7.36 -0.83 0.83
C GLN A 65 7.93 -2.04 0.08
N LEU A 66 8.79 -2.81 0.74
CA LEU A 66 9.35 -4.07 0.26
C LEU A 66 8.99 -5.21 1.22
N GLU A 67 8.60 -6.37 0.69
CA GLU A 67 8.22 -7.54 1.48
C GLU A 67 9.15 -8.75 1.30
N ASP A 68 9.17 -9.61 2.32
CA ASP A 68 10.06 -10.76 2.43
C ASP A 68 9.47 -12.08 1.89
N GLN A 69 8.35 -12.03 1.17
CA GLN A 69 7.72 -13.22 0.59
C GLN A 69 8.58 -13.84 -0.53
N VAL A 70 8.50 -15.17 -0.65
CA VAL A 70 8.99 -15.88 -1.84
C VAL A 70 8.14 -15.49 -3.05
N SER A 71 8.79 -15.17 -4.17
CA SER A 71 8.10 -14.82 -5.41
C SER A 71 7.60 -16.08 -6.17
N PRO A 72 6.39 -16.08 -6.78
CA PRO A 72 5.40 -15.00 -6.79
C PRO A 72 4.70 -14.88 -5.44
N LYS A 73 4.65 -13.65 -4.92
CA LYS A 73 4.01 -13.35 -3.64
C LYS A 73 2.50 -13.53 -3.70
N ARG A 74 1.90 -13.65 -2.51
CA ARG A 74 0.45 -13.70 -2.32
C ARG A 74 0.02 -12.60 -1.35
N CYS A 75 -1.25 -12.23 -1.39
CA CYS A 75 -1.79 -11.32 -0.40
C CYS A 75 -1.52 -11.82 1.04
N GLY A 76 -1.09 -10.93 1.94
CA GLY A 76 -0.72 -11.26 3.33
C GLY A 76 -1.78 -11.97 4.17
N HIS A 77 -3.06 -11.94 3.75
CA HIS A 77 -4.13 -12.67 4.44
C HIS A 77 -4.41 -14.06 3.87
N PHE A 78 -3.77 -14.47 2.77
CA PHE A 78 -3.95 -15.80 2.15
C PHE A 78 -3.09 -16.89 2.82
N ASN A 79 -3.46 -18.16 2.64
CA ASN A 79 -2.72 -19.31 3.17
C ASN A 79 -1.60 -19.78 2.20
N GLY A 80 -0.60 -20.47 2.74
CA GLY A 80 0.52 -21.03 1.95
C GLY A 80 1.52 -19.98 1.47
N LYS A 81 1.79 -18.99 2.32
CA LYS A 81 2.90 -18.04 2.12
C LYS A 81 4.19 -18.68 2.62
N ASP A 82 5.30 -18.30 2.01
CA ASP A 82 6.64 -18.62 2.46
C ASP A 82 7.47 -17.34 2.37
N VAL A 83 8.53 -17.26 3.17
CA VAL A 83 9.39 -16.08 3.22
C VAL A 83 10.83 -16.45 2.92
N ILE A 84 11.55 -15.57 2.24
CA ILE A 84 12.97 -15.77 1.92
C ILE A 84 13.81 -15.83 3.20
N ALA A 85 15.07 -16.25 3.11
CA ALA A 85 15.98 -16.18 4.26
C ALA A 85 16.15 -14.74 4.75
N THR A 86 16.34 -14.54 6.06
CA THR A 86 16.53 -13.19 6.63
C THR A 86 17.68 -12.45 5.95
N GLU A 87 18.82 -13.10 5.74
CA GLU A 87 19.99 -12.49 5.06
C GLU A 87 19.69 -11.97 3.65
N GLU A 88 18.85 -12.66 2.90
CA GLU A 88 18.47 -12.22 1.56
C GLU A 88 17.66 -10.92 1.63
N MET A 89 16.70 -10.84 2.55
CA MET A 89 15.91 -9.62 2.75
C MET A 89 16.77 -8.47 3.28
N LEU A 90 17.74 -8.73 4.16
CA LEU A 90 18.69 -7.70 4.61
C LEU A 90 19.51 -7.15 3.44
N GLY A 91 19.94 -8.01 2.51
CA GLY A 91 20.62 -7.57 1.30
C GLY A 91 19.75 -6.67 0.42
N LYS A 92 18.45 -7.00 0.28
CA LYS A 92 17.48 -6.16 -0.44
C LYS A 92 17.25 -4.81 0.23
N ILE A 93 17.08 -4.77 1.56
CA ILE A 93 16.88 -3.52 2.31
C ILE A 93 18.10 -2.61 2.17
N ARG A 94 19.33 -3.15 2.34
CA ARG A 94 20.56 -2.38 2.15
C ARG A 94 20.68 -1.81 0.73
N ALA A 95 20.40 -2.64 -0.28
CA ALA A 95 20.39 -2.19 -1.67
C ALA A 95 19.33 -1.11 -1.93
N ALA A 96 18.17 -1.19 -1.26
CA ALA A 96 17.13 -0.16 -1.33
C ALA A 96 17.59 1.17 -0.71
N CYS A 97 18.27 1.12 0.43
CA CYS A 97 18.86 2.29 1.08
C CYS A 97 19.97 2.93 0.23
N ASP A 98 20.88 2.13 -0.33
CA ASP A 98 21.94 2.60 -1.23
C ASP A 98 21.39 3.18 -2.55
N ALA A 99 20.17 2.78 -2.92
CA ALA A 99 19.48 3.25 -4.11
C ALA A 99 18.75 4.58 -3.96
N ARG A 100 18.70 5.19 -2.77
CA ARG A 100 18.07 6.50 -2.59
C ARG A 100 18.85 7.60 -3.33
N ARG A 101 18.15 8.60 -3.85
CA ARG A 101 18.73 9.82 -4.47
C ARG A 101 18.35 11.02 -3.62
N ASP A 102 17.08 11.07 -3.24
CA ASP A 102 16.55 11.93 -2.21
C ASP A 102 16.84 11.32 -0.83
N ALA A 103 17.32 12.16 0.09
CA ALA A 103 17.58 11.75 1.47
C ALA A 103 16.27 11.56 2.27
N ASP A 104 15.18 12.18 1.82
CA ASP A 104 13.87 12.10 2.49
C ASP A 104 13.04 10.88 2.02
N LEU A 105 13.48 10.16 0.98
CA LEU A 105 12.83 8.92 0.55
C LEU A 105 12.90 7.86 1.67
N MET A 106 11.74 7.35 2.09
CA MET A 106 11.66 6.33 3.13
C MET A 106 11.56 4.91 2.54
N ILE A 107 12.24 3.96 3.16
CA ILE A 107 12.11 2.53 2.87
C ILE A 107 11.36 1.85 4.00
N MET A 108 10.22 1.26 3.66
CA MET A 108 9.41 0.45 4.56
C MET A 108 9.70 -1.03 4.33
N ALA A 109 10.04 -1.76 5.39
CA ALA A 109 10.26 -3.19 5.34
C ALA A 109 9.07 -3.94 5.93
N ARG A 110 8.42 -4.76 5.11
CA ARG A 110 7.32 -5.63 5.47
C ARG A 110 7.83 -7.05 5.72
N THR A 111 7.35 -7.67 6.79
CA THR A 111 7.55 -9.09 7.07
C THR A 111 6.23 -9.84 7.14
N ASP A 112 6.13 -10.94 6.40
CA ASP A 112 5.01 -11.88 6.44
C ASP A 112 5.30 -13.11 7.34
N ALA A 113 6.43 -13.07 8.06
CA ALA A 113 6.93 -14.21 8.84
C ALA A 113 6.03 -14.60 10.02
N ALA A 114 5.18 -13.71 10.53
CA ALA A 114 4.33 -14.03 11.69
C ALA A 114 3.39 -15.22 11.42
N ALA A 115 2.86 -15.30 10.20
CA ALA A 115 1.97 -16.39 9.80
C ALA A 115 2.70 -17.71 9.47
N VAL A 116 4.02 -17.69 9.30
CA VAL A 116 4.83 -18.83 8.83
C VAL A 116 5.71 -19.38 9.96
N HIS A 117 6.39 -18.49 10.69
CA HIS A 117 7.37 -18.80 11.73
C HIS A 117 6.92 -18.36 13.13
N GLY A 118 5.78 -17.66 13.26
CA GLY A 118 5.25 -17.16 14.52
C GLY A 118 5.68 -15.72 14.86
N PHE A 119 5.00 -15.15 15.86
CA PHE A 119 5.13 -13.74 16.24
C PHE A 119 6.54 -13.33 16.67
N GLU A 120 7.18 -14.11 17.54
CA GLU A 120 8.53 -13.80 18.04
C GLU A 120 9.59 -13.82 16.93
N ALA A 121 9.50 -14.78 16.00
CA ALA A 121 10.38 -14.82 14.84
C ALA A 121 10.19 -13.61 13.91
N ALA A 122 8.95 -13.12 13.76
CA ALA A 122 8.66 -11.91 13.00
C ALA A 122 9.22 -10.65 13.67
N ILE A 123 9.17 -10.56 15.01
CA ILE A 123 9.80 -9.46 15.77
C ILE A 123 11.31 -9.45 15.57
N GLU A 124 11.99 -10.59 15.79
CA GLU A 124 13.44 -10.70 15.61
C GLU A 124 13.83 -10.26 14.19
N ARG A 125 13.06 -10.70 13.20
CA ARG A 125 13.29 -10.34 11.81
C ARG A 125 13.09 -8.84 11.55
N ALA A 126 12.03 -8.24 12.10
CA ALA A 126 11.74 -6.82 11.95
C ALA A 126 12.80 -5.93 12.64
N GLN A 127 13.35 -6.36 13.78
CA GLN A 127 14.49 -5.68 14.42
C GLN A 127 15.70 -5.65 13.48
N ARG A 128 16.03 -6.78 12.86
CA ARG A 128 17.12 -6.88 11.89
C ARG A 128 16.86 -6.04 10.64
N PHE A 129 15.61 -5.90 10.21
CA PHE A 129 15.23 -5.02 9.09
C PHE A 129 15.52 -3.55 9.42
N ALA A 130 15.21 -3.12 10.65
CA ALA A 130 15.58 -1.78 11.13
C ALA A 130 17.09 -1.59 11.18
N GLU A 131 17.86 -2.56 11.68
CA GLU A 131 19.33 -2.53 11.68
C GLU A 131 19.93 -2.46 10.27
N ALA A 132 19.25 -3.00 9.26
CA ALA A 132 19.65 -2.89 7.86
C ALA A 132 19.29 -1.55 7.21
N GLY A 133 18.56 -0.67 7.91
CA GLY A 133 18.25 0.69 7.47
C GLY A 133 16.81 0.92 7.02
N ALA A 134 15.87 0.02 7.34
CA ALA A 134 14.45 0.31 7.12
C ALA A 134 13.96 1.43 8.06
N ASP A 135 13.32 2.45 7.50
CA ASP A 135 12.81 3.61 8.26
C ASP A 135 11.46 3.33 8.92
N ILE A 136 10.67 2.44 8.31
CA ILE A 136 9.35 2.02 8.79
C ILE A 136 9.27 0.49 8.74
N LEU A 137 8.66 -0.11 9.76
CA LEU A 137 8.42 -1.55 9.83
C LEU A 137 6.94 -1.87 9.64
N PHE A 138 6.66 -2.96 8.95
CA PHE A 138 5.32 -3.49 8.80
C PHE A 138 5.33 -5.01 9.07
N VAL A 139 4.90 -5.39 10.27
CA VAL A 139 4.71 -6.81 10.63
C VAL A 139 3.29 -7.22 10.25
N GLU A 140 3.16 -8.04 9.22
CA GLU A 140 1.86 -8.47 8.68
C GLU A 140 1.29 -9.67 9.45
N ALA A 141 -0.03 -9.85 9.35
CA ALA A 141 -0.76 -11.03 9.81
C ALA A 141 -0.67 -11.28 11.32
N VAL A 142 -0.59 -10.20 12.10
CA VAL A 142 -0.83 -10.23 13.54
C VAL A 142 -2.33 -10.48 13.77
N THR A 143 -2.67 -11.56 14.49
CA THR A 143 -4.07 -12.07 14.56
C THR A 143 -4.73 -11.90 15.91
N THR A 144 -3.97 -11.58 16.95
CA THR A 144 -4.51 -11.36 18.29
C THR A 144 -4.36 -9.90 18.72
N LEU A 145 -5.30 -9.42 19.53
CA LEU A 145 -5.22 -8.06 20.10
C LEU A 145 -3.99 -7.89 21.01
N ASP A 146 -3.54 -8.96 21.65
CA ASP A 146 -2.38 -8.89 22.56
C ASP A 146 -1.08 -8.69 21.76
N GLU A 147 -0.92 -9.38 20.63
CA GLU A 147 0.20 -9.13 19.72
C GLU A 147 0.14 -7.72 19.11
N VAL A 148 -1.05 -7.22 18.74
CA VAL A 148 -1.25 -5.84 18.26
C VAL A 148 -0.82 -4.82 19.32
N ARG A 149 -1.16 -5.04 20.60
CA ARG A 149 -0.72 -4.16 21.69
C ARG A 149 0.76 -4.26 22.00
N ALA A 150 1.36 -5.43 21.80
CA ALA A 150 2.76 -5.69 22.11
C ALA A 150 3.70 -5.12 21.03
N LEU A 151 3.33 -5.13 19.75
CA LEU A 151 4.22 -4.79 18.63
C LEU A 151 4.94 -3.43 18.83
N PRO A 152 4.22 -2.32 19.12
CA PRO A 152 4.87 -1.01 19.25
C PRO A 152 5.84 -0.91 20.44
N GLN A 153 5.72 -1.80 21.43
CA GLN A 153 6.60 -1.84 22.60
C GLN A 153 7.88 -2.66 22.34
N ARG A 154 7.89 -3.50 21.30
CA ARG A 154 8.97 -4.44 20.99
C ARG A 154 9.92 -3.94 19.89
N LEU A 155 9.51 -2.91 19.16
CA LEU A 155 10.21 -2.33 18.03
C LEU A 155 10.28 -0.80 18.21
N SER A 156 11.49 -0.25 18.21
CA SER A 156 11.71 1.20 18.36
C SER A 156 11.45 1.99 17.08
N THR A 157 11.57 1.35 15.92
CA THR A 157 11.29 1.95 14.61
C THR A 157 9.78 2.15 14.43
N PRO A 158 9.34 3.27 13.81
CA PRO A 158 7.93 3.51 13.49
C PRO A 158 7.30 2.31 12.76
N GLN A 159 6.07 1.99 13.16
CA GLN A 159 5.35 0.83 12.62
C GLN A 159 4.08 1.24 11.90
N LEU A 160 3.85 0.56 10.79
CA LEU A 160 2.56 0.53 10.10
C LEU A 160 1.77 -0.68 10.55
N ILE A 161 0.47 -0.49 10.78
CA ILE A 161 -0.51 -1.57 10.91
C ILE A 161 -1.56 -1.49 9.82
N ASN A 162 -1.87 -2.63 9.19
CA ASN A 162 -2.81 -2.73 8.09
C ASN A 162 -4.18 -3.19 8.60
N MET A 163 -5.20 -2.33 8.47
CA MET A 163 -6.60 -2.61 8.80
C MET A 163 -7.34 -3.11 7.57
N VAL A 164 -7.42 -4.44 7.43
CA VAL A 164 -8.10 -5.08 6.31
C VAL A 164 -9.52 -5.47 6.68
N ILE A 165 -10.49 -4.76 6.11
CA ILE A 165 -11.92 -5.05 6.25
C ILE A 165 -12.22 -6.42 5.64
N GLY A 166 -12.71 -7.36 6.46
CA GLY A 166 -12.91 -8.76 6.09
C GLY A 166 -11.66 -9.63 6.19
N GLY A 167 -10.55 -9.09 6.71
CA GLY A 167 -9.29 -9.81 6.95
C GLY A 167 -9.26 -10.56 8.28
N LYS A 168 -8.07 -11.07 8.63
CA LYS A 168 -7.82 -11.84 9.86
C LYS A 168 -7.54 -10.96 11.08
N THR A 169 -7.01 -9.76 10.87
CA THR A 169 -6.67 -8.82 11.95
C THR A 169 -7.95 -8.12 12.44
N PRO A 170 -8.22 -8.09 13.76
CA PRO A 170 -9.36 -7.37 14.31
C PRO A 170 -9.29 -5.88 13.93
N ILE A 171 -10.43 -5.32 13.49
CA ILE A 171 -10.51 -3.90 13.17
C ILE A 171 -10.47 -3.09 14.48
N ALA A 172 -9.55 -2.14 14.55
CA ALA A 172 -9.42 -1.19 15.65
C ALA A 172 -9.49 0.25 15.12
N ASN A 173 -9.82 1.19 16.00
CA ASN A 173 -9.85 2.60 15.64
C ASN A 173 -8.43 3.15 15.49
N ALA A 174 -8.20 4.02 14.51
CA ALA A 174 -6.88 4.63 14.28
C ALA A 174 -6.34 5.41 15.49
N HIS A 175 -7.20 6.06 16.26
CA HIS A 175 -6.84 6.74 17.51
C HIS A 175 -6.39 5.75 18.60
N GLU A 176 -7.08 4.63 18.76
CA GLU A 176 -6.68 3.57 19.71
C GLU A 176 -5.32 2.98 19.32
N LEU A 177 -5.10 2.72 18.03
CA LEU A 177 -3.82 2.23 17.50
C LEU A 177 -2.69 3.25 17.69
N SER A 178 -2.98 4.54 17.51
CA SER A 178 -2.02 5.61 17.80
C SER A 178 -1.63 5.65 19.27
N GLN A 179 -2.59 5.48 20.19
CA GLN A 179 -2.31 5.39 21.63
C GLN A 179 -1.43 4.18 22.01
N LEU A 180 -1.47 3.11 21.22
CA LEU A 180 -0.58 1.96 21.39
C LEU A 180 0.84 2.22 20.89
N GLY A 181 1.07 3.25 20.07
CA GLY A 181 2.37 3.62 19.54
C GLY A 181 2.58 3.32 18.05
N TYR A 182 1.53 2.96 17.30
CA TYR A 182 1.63 2.82 15.85
C TYR A 182 1.80 4.20 15.18
N GLY A 183 2.74 4.29 14.23
CA GLY A 183 3.01 5.51 13.48
C GLY A 183 2.08 5.68 12.28
N LEU A 184 1.64 4.56 11.67
CA LEU A 184 0.76 4.58 10.51
C LEU A 184 -0.35 3.52 10.64
N VAL A 185 -1.56 3.89 10.23
CA VAL A 185 -2.70 2.96 10.11
C VAL A 185 -3.15 2.95 8.65
N LEU A 186 -3.00 1.81 7.99
CA LEU A 186 -3.28 1.63 6.57
C LEU A 186 -4.67 1.02 6.36
N TYR A 187 -5.47 1.67 5.52
CA TYR A 187 -6.76 1.16 5.04
C TYR A 187 -6.69 0.85 3.54
N ALA A 188 -5.83 -0.10 3.16
CA ALA A 188 -5.37 -0.31 1.78
C ALA A 188 -6.50 -0.48 0.73
N ASN A 189 -7.62 -1.10 1.11
CA ASN A 189 -8.72 -1.39 0.19
C ASN A 189 -10.06 -0.74 0.56
N ALA A 190 -10.14 0.10 1.60
CA ALA A 190 -11.42 0.63 2.07
C ALA A 190 -12.13 1.49 1.00
N ALA A 191 -11.42 2.47 0.43
CA ALA A 191 -11.96 3.31 -0.65
C ALA A 191 -12.33 2.49 -1.90
N LEU A 192 -11.50 1.49 -2.23
CA LEU A 192 -11.78 0.56 -3.33
C LEU A 192 -13.06 -0.25 -3.08
N GLN A 193 -13.24 -0.83 -1.89
CA GLN A 193 -14.45 -1.59 -1.54
C GLN A 193 -15.70 -0.69 -1.62
N GLY A 194 -15.60 0.56 -1.18
CA GLY A 194 -16.65 1.56 -1.33
C GLY A 194 -17.00 1.83 -2.79
N ALA A 195 -15.99 2.07 -3.64
CA ALA A 195 -16.17 2.30 -5.08
C ALA A 195 -16.82 1.09 -5.78
N VAL A 196 -16.35 -0.13 -5.51
CA VAL A 196 -16.93 -1.36 -6.06
C VAL A 196 -18.39 -1.52 -5.65
N THR A 197 -18.71 -1.29 -4.38
CA THR A 197 -20.09 -1.34 -3.87
C THR A 197 -20.98 -0.32 -4.58
N GLY A 198 -20.51 0.92 -4.75
CA GLY A 198 -21.24 1.97 -5.47
C GLY A 198 -21.50 1.60 -6.93
N MET A 199 -20.45 1.16 -7.65
CA MET A 199 -20.59 0.71 -9.04
C MET A 199 -21.59 -0.44 -9.18
N GLN A 200 -21.55 -1.42 -8.28
CA GLN A 200 -22.52 -2.54 -8.29
C GLN A 200 -23.96 -2.07 -8.09
N ARG A 201 -24.20 -1.13 -7.15
CA ARG A 201 -25.55 -0.58 -6.91
C ARG A 201 -26.10 0.14 -8.14
N VAL A 202 -25.30 1.02 -8.76
CA VAL A 202 -25.71 1.76 -9.96
C VAL A 202 -25.98 0.82 -11.13
N LEU A 203 -25.10 -0.14 -11.38
CA LEU A 203 -25.29 -1.12 -12.46
C LEU A 203 -26.51 -2.02 -12.22
N GLN A 204 -26.79 -2.37 -10.97
CA GLN A 204 -27.99 -3.13 -10.63
C GLN A 204 -29.27 -2.31 -10.85
N GLN A 205 -29.27 -1.02 -10.53
CA GLN A 205 -30.39 -0.15 -10.83
C GLN A 205 -30.62 -0.06 -12.34
N LEU A 206 -29.59 0.26 -13.13
CA LEU A 206 -29.68 0.29 -14.59
C LEU A 206 -30.21 -1.02 -15.17
N LYS A 207 -29.78 -2.17 -14.66
CA LYS A 207 -30.27 -3.48 -15.11
C LYS A 207 -31.76 -3.67 -14.84
N THR A 208 -32.26 -3.17 -13.72
CA THR A 208 -33.66 -3.38 -13.29
C THR A 208 -34.62 -2.33 -13.88
N THR A 209 -34.24 -1.05 -13.82
CA THR A 209 -35.12 0.08 -14.15
C THR A 209 -34.84 0.67 -15.54
N GLN A 210 -33.69 0.32 -16.14
CA GLN A 210 -33.19 0.91 -17.40
C GLN A 210 -32.95 2.43 -17.32
N GLN A 211 -32.92 3.00 -16.11
CA GLN A 211 -32.76 4.44 -15.87
C GLN A 211 -32.04 4.69 -14.54
N VAL A 212 -31.13 5.66 -14.53
CA VAL A 212 -30.53 6.24 -13.32
C VAL A 212 -30.56 7.75 -13.45
N ASP A 213 -31.24 8.39 -12.51
CA ASP A 213 -31.25 9.86 -12.37
C ASP A 213 -30.14 10.30 -11.41
N GLU A 214 -29.91 11.61 -11.32
CA GLU A 214 -28.97 12.17 -10.34
C GLU A 214 -29.54 12.04 -8.92
N ASP A 215 -29.26 10.90 -8.30
CA ASP A 215 -29.55 10.59 -6.89
C ASP A 215 -28.22 10.56 -6.11
N PRO A 216 -28.00 11.46 -5.14
CA PRO A 216 -26.80 11.48 -4.31
C PRO A 216 -26.52 10.18 -3.53
N ALA A 217 -27.53 9.31 -3.34
CA ALA A 217 -27.35 7.99 -2.74
C ALA A 217 -26.72 6.96 -3.70
N LEU A 218 -26.69 7.27 -5.01
CA LEU A 218 -26.26 6.36 -6.07
C LEU A 218 -25.11 6.92 -6.90
N VAL A 219 -25.17 8.19 -7.30
CA VAL A 219 -24.20 8.82 -8.21
C VAL A 219 -23.74 10.17 -7.70
N THR A 220 -22.48 10.47 -7.96
CA THR A 220 -21.90 11.81 -7.74
C THR A 220 -22.45 12.78 -8.79
N SER A 221 -22.85 13.99 -8.36
CA SER A 221 -23.38 15.01 -9.26
C SER A 221 -22.38 15.46 -10.32
N PHE A 222 -22.88 16.02 -11.42
CA PHE A 222 -22.00 16.57 -12.46
C PHE A 222 -21.03 17.62 -11.91
N ALA A 223 -21.54 18.58 -11.12
CA ALA A 223 -20.73 19.65 -10.54
C ALA A 223 -19.61 19.10 -9.65
N GLU A 224 -19.92 18.08 -8.84
CA GLU A 224 -18.93 17.46 -7.97
C GLU A 224 -17.85 16.70 -8.74
N ARG A 225 -18.19 16.01 -9.84
CA ARG A 225 -17.18 15.38 -10.71
C ARG A 225 -16.22 16.40 -11.32
N GLN A 226 -16.71 17.57 -11.72
CA GLN A 226 -15.86 18.65 -12.25
C GLN A 226 -14.98 19.28 -11.16
N ARG A 227 -15.52 19.43 -9.94
CA ARG A 227 -14.75 19.93 -8.79
C ARG A 227 -13.59 19.01 -8.46
N LEU A 228 -13.81 17.69 -8.44
CA LEU A 228 -12.80 16.68 -8.09
C LEU A 228 -11.59 16.67 -9.04
N VAL A 229 -11.76 17.06 -10.30
CA VAL A 229 -10.67 17.14 -11.29
C VAL A 229 -10.12 18.56 -11.48
N GLY A 230 -10.50 19.50 -10.59
CA GLY A 230 -9.98 20.86 -10.60
C GLY A 230 -10.42 21.71 -11.79
N LYS A 231 -11.57 21.41 -12.42
CA LYS A 231 -12.07 22.12 -13.60
C LYS A 231 -12.08 23.65 -13.47
N PRO A 232 -12.49 24.26 -12.33
CA PRO A 232 -12.46 25.72 -12.19
C PRO A 232 -11.05 26.32 -12.40
N GLY A 233 -10.00 25.65 -11.93
CA GLY A 233 -8.63 26.12 -12.13
C GLY A 233 -8.21 26.10 -13.60
N TRP A 234 -8.70 25.12 -14.38
CA TRP A 234 -8.47 25.08 -15.82
C TRP A 234 -9.23 26.18 -16.55
N ASP A 235 -10.44 26.52 -16.11
CA ASP A 235 -11.23 27.61 -16.69
C ASP A 235 -10.55 28.97 -16.49
N ASP A 236 -9.98 29.19 -15.31
CA ASP A 236 -9.20 30.40 -15.02
C ASP A 236 -7.93 30.48 -15.88
N LEU A 237 -7.26 29.34 -16.12
CA LEU A 237 -6.09 29.27 -17.00
C LEU A 237 -6.46 29.53 -18.46
N GLU A 238 -7.56 28.95 -18.94
CA GLU A 238 -8.06 29.17 -20.31
C GLU A 238 -8.35 30.65 -20.54
N GLN A 239 -9.11 31.30 -19.64
CA GLN A 239 -9.40 32.74 -19.73
C GLN A 239 -8.15 33.62 -19.70
N ARG A 240 -7.09 33.17 -19.02
CA ARG A 240 -5.86 33.95 -18.88
C ARG A 240 -4.93 33.83 -20.09
N TYR A 241 -4.94 32.70 -20.78
CA TYR A 241 -3.90 32.35 -21.76
C TYR A 241 -4.42 32.04 -23.16
N VAL A 242 -5.73 31.91 -23.37
CA VAL A 242 -6.39 31.69 -24.68
C VAL A 242 -7.27 32.88 -25.02
#